data_AF-A0A933KL13-F1
#
_entry.id   AF-A0A933KL13-F1
#
_cell.length_a   1.000
_cell.length_b   1.000
_cell.length_c   1.000
_cell.angle_alpha   90.00
_cell.angle_beta   90.00
_cell.angle_gamma   90.00
#
_symmetry.space_group_name_H-M   'P 1'
#
loop_
_entity.id
_entity.type
_entity.pdbx_description
1 polymer ?
#
loop_
_entity_poly.entity_id
_entity_poly.type
_entity_poly.pdbx_seq_one_letter_code
_entity_poly.pdbx_strand_id
1 'polypeptide(L)'
;MIRVDIEVGDLLGRLDALSDLANTRQAILEAGQFVRATWIDLAIQHSSSGSYVNGIQDVEPFADGFGVQVVNTAPHAAVVELGHGGFHLPSRINWGAAPRVKVSTTGVRYLTIPFRHFTPQRAASGPSLRAQRNMMPRTIYALAKDLAASASLSGPMQPRVRRSGYRWGGRLDLSDRPKLFNPSTLKTPMGHPIVVHRDHWASHRFQGMVRFSQGNPETKSHSSTYLTFRTLTENSPNWNIPPLEGQHYTKRVLSPANVERIRQIVANGVMRDLAGYHQVGAP
;
A
#
# COMPACT_ATOMS: atom_id res chain seq x y z
N MET A 1 -0.88 -15.53 3.03
CA MET A 1 -0.60 -16.38 4.20
C MET A 1 0.57 -17.26 3.83
N ILE A 2 1.64 -17.25 4.63
CA ILE A 2 2.73 -18.22 4.51
C ILE A 2 2.57 -19.18 5.66
N ARG A 3 2.45 -20.45 5.32
CA ARG A 3 2.45 -21.55 6.26
C ARG A 3 3.76 -22.28 6.12
N VAL A 4 4.49 -22.43 7.22
CA VAL A 4 5.72 -23.22 7.26
C VAL A 4 5.37 -24.49 8.02
N ASP A 5 4.93 -25.50 7.28
CA ASP A 5 4.82 -26.86 7.79
C ASP A 5 6.17 -27.53 7.56
N ILE A 6 6.76 -28.05 8.63
CA ILE A 6 7.97 -28.86 8.52
C ILE A 6 7.49 -30.30 8.59
N GLU A 7 7.50 -31.00 7.46
CA GLU A 7 7.34 -32.45 7.47
C GLU A 7 8.62 -33.06 8.07
N VAL A 8 8.62 -33.28 9.38
CA VAL A 8 9.70 -33.92 10.13
C VAL A 8 9.57 -35.46 10.02
N GLY A 9 9.07 -35.96 8.88
CA GLY A 9 8.45 -37.28 8.71
C GLY A 9 9.28 -38.49 9.20
N ASP A 10 10.61 -38.43 9.11
CA ASP A 10 11.50 -39.50 9.61
C ASP A 10 12.09 -39.25 11.01
N LEU A 11 12.04 -38.00 11.50
CA LEU A 11 12.61 -37.61 12.79
C LEU A 11 11.58 -37.69 13.93
N LEU A 12 10.29 -37.53 13.63
CA LEU A 12 9.21 -37.56 14.63
C LEU A 12 9.13 -38.89 15.39
N GLY A 13 9.37 -40.02 14.71
CA GLY A 13 9.35 -41.34 15.35
C GLY A 13 10.44 -41.55 16.41
N ARG A 14 11.54 -40.79 16.38
CA ARG A 14 12.58 -40.80 17.45
C ARG A 14 12.33 -39.74 18.51
N LEU A 15 11.51 -38.73 18.20
CA LEU A 15 11.18 -37.60 19.04
C LEU A 15 10.01 -37.88 20.00
N ASP A 16 9.13 -38.85 19.71
CA ASP A 16 8.05 -39.27 20.62
C ASP A 16 8.55 -39.77 21.99
N ALA A 17 9.82 -40.18 22.08
CA ALA A 17 10.46 -40.57 23.33
C ALA A 17 10.96 -39.37 24.18
N LEU A 18 11.01 -38.17 23.59
CA LEU A 18 11.45 -36.94 24.25
C LEU A 18 10.22 -36.11 24.65
N SER A 19 9.91 -36.09 25.95
CA SER A 19 8.72 -35.40 26.47
C SER A 19 8.77 -33.87 26.38
N ASP A 20 9.94 -33.28 26.13
CA ASP A 20 10.09 -31.84 25.94
C ASP A 20 11.11 -31.51 24.85
N LEU A 21 10.64 -30.86 23.78
CA LEU A 21 11.44 -30.41 22.63
C LEU A 21 11.53 -28.88 22.61
N ALA A 22 11.88 -28.31 23.76
CA ALA A 22 11.94 -26.88 23.97
C ALA A 22 12.86 -26.18 22.93
N ASN A 23 14.02 -26.75 22.60
CA ASN A 23 14.93 -26.12 21.64
C ASN A 23 14.38 -26.20 20.21
N THR A 24 13.73 -27.31 19.84
CA THR A 24 13.08 -27.46 18.53
C THR A 24 11.93 -26.46 18.36
N ARG A 25 11.04 -26.33 19.37
CA ARG A 25 9.95 -25.35 19.34
C ARG A 25 10.46 -23.92 19.22
N GLN A 26 11.52 -23.59 19.98
CA GLN A 26 12.17 -22.28 19.89
C GLN A 26 12.79 -22.04 18.50
N ALA A 27 13.42 -23.05 17.90
CA ALA A 27 13.98 -22.94 16.56
C ALA A 27 12.89 -22.76 15.48
N ILE A 28 11.72 -23.38 15.65
CA ILE A 28 10.56 -23.18 14.76
C ILE A 28 10.06 -21.73 14.84
N LEU A 29 9.98 -21.16 16.06
CA LEU A 29 9.68 -19.74 16.24
C LEU A 29 10.73 -18.84 15.56
N GLU A 30 12.01 -19.14 15.74
CA GLU A 30 13.11 -18.41 15.09
C GLU A 30 13.01 -18.47 13.56
N ALA A 31 12.69 -19.64 12.99
CA ALA A 31 12.46 -19.81 11.57
C ALA A 31 11.26 -18.98 11.08
N GLY A 32 10.16 -18.92 11.85
CA GLY A 32 9.04 -18.04 11.56
C GLY A 32 9.44 -16.56 11.56
N GLN A 33 10.28 -16.13 12.51
CA GLN A 33 10.76 -14.73 12.57
C GLN A 33 11.66 -14.40 11.38
N PHE A 34 12.51 -15.33 10.96
CA PHE A 34 13.30 -15.20 9.74
C PHE A 34 12.42 -15.04 8.49
N VAL A 35 11.37 -15.86 8.34
CA VAL A 35 10.40 -15.76 7.24
C VAL A 35 9.72 -14.41 7.22
N ARG A 36 9.25 -13.94 8.38
CA ARG A 36 8.61 -12.63 8.53
C ARG A 36 9.55 -11.49 8.14
N ALA A 37 10.77 -11.47 8.68
CA ALA A 37 11.76 -10.44 8.39
C ALA A 37 12.08 -10.38 6.89
N THR A 38 12.30 -11.55 6.27
CA THR A 38 12.56 -11.66 4.82
C THR A 38 11.38 -11.14 4.00
N TRP A 39 10.14 -11.40 4.43
CA TRP A 39 8.94 -10.90 3.75
C TRP A 39 8.85 -9.38 3.84
N ILE A 40 9.10 -8.81 5.02
CA ILE A 40 9.13 -7.34 5.21
C ILE A 40 10.19 -6.71 4.31
N ASP A 41 11.41 -7.26 4.29
CA ASP A 41 12.51 -6.74 3.49
C ASP A 41 12.20 -6.76 1.98
N LEU A 42 11.66 -7.88 1.47
CA LEU A 42 11.20 -7.97 0.08
C LEU A 42 10.09 -6.96 -0.22
N ALA A 43 9.12 -6.81 0.67
CA ALA A 43 8.03 -5.87 0.48
C ALA A 43 8.53 -4.42 0.45
N ILE A 44 9.51 -4.06 1.29
CA ILE A 44 10.15 -2.73 1.32
C ILE A 44 10.96 -2.51 0.04
N GLN A 45 11.78 -3.47 -0.36
CA GLN A 45 12.64 -3.37 -1.55
C GLN A 45 11.82 -3.10 -2.83
N HIS A 46 10.69 -3.78 -2.97
CA HIS A 46 9.76 -3.61 -4.10
C HIS A 46 8.73 -2.50 -3.86
N SER A 47 8.98 -1.65 -2.86
CA SER A 47 8.23 -0.43 -2.57
C SER A 47 6.73 -0.65 -2.42
N SER A 48 6.36 -1.74 -1.74
CA SER A 48 4.98 -1.99 -1.34
C SER A 48 4.48 -0.85 -0.47
N SER A 49 3.15 -0.64 -0.43
CA SER A 49 2.61 0.42 0.42
C SER A 49 2.94 0.14 1.89
N GLY A 50 3.13 1.20 2.68
CA GLY A 50 3.34 1.03 4.13
C GLY A 50 2.23 0.23 4.82
N SER A 51 0.98 0.33 4.32
CA SER A 51 -0.13 -0.50 4.81
C SER A 51 0.02 -1.99 4.51
N TYR A 52 0.70 -2.37 3.43
CA TYR A 52 0.98 -3.78 3.13
C TYR A 52 2.00 -4.34 4.12
N VAL A 53 3.10 -3.61 4.33
CA VAL A 53 4.18 -3.98 5.27
C VAL A 53 3.64 -4.06 6.69
N ASN A 54 2.91 -3.03 7.13
CA ASN A 54 2.29 -2.99 8.45
C ASN A 54 1.20 -4.06 8.65
N GLY A 55 0.68 -4.64 7.56
CA GLY A 55 -0.28 -5.73 7.62
C GLY A 55 0.36 -7.10 7.85
N ILE A 56 1.69 -7.23 7.71
CA ILE A 56 2.43 -8.46 8.02
C ILE A 56 2.47 -8.63 9.54
N GLN A 57 1.66 -9.56 10.04
CA GLN A 57 1.51 -9.83 11.46
C GLN A 57 2.74 -10.50 12.05
N ASP A 58 2.79 -10.56 13.37
CA ASP A 58 3.81 -11.32 14.08
C ASP A 58 3.64 -12.83 13.86
N VAL A 59 4.66 -13.59 14.23
CA VAL A 59 4.69 -15.04 14.07
C VAL A 59 3.75 -15.69 15.07
N GLU A 60 2.82 -16.49 14.58
CA GLU A 60 1.90 -17.25 15.41
C GLU A 60 2.28 -18.74 15.38
N PRO A 61 2.65 -19.35 16.52
CA PRO A 61 2.88 -20.79 16.57
C PRO A 61 1.56 -21.55 16.49
N PHE A 62 1.62 -22.77 15.96
CA PHE A 62 0.53 -23.73 16.05
C PHE A 62 0.40 -24.31 17.45
N ALA A 63 -0.78 -24.87 17.74
CA ALA A 63 -1.09 -25.41 19.07
C ALA A 63 -0.16 -26.55 19.49
N ASP A 64 0.37 -27.31 18.53
CA ASP A 64 1.34 -28.39 18.75
C ASP A 64 2.77 -27.87 18.99
N GLY A 65 3.05 -26.60 18.67
CA GLY A 65 4.37 -25.98 18.73
C GLY A 65 5.34 -26.41 17.62
N PHE A 66 4.88 -27.21 16.65
CA PHE A 66 5.72 -27.76 15.56
C PHE A 66 5.48 -27.11 14.21
N GLY A 67 4.72 -26.02 14.18
CA GLY A 67 4.57 -25.17 13.03
C GLY A 67 4.35 -23.72 13.42
N VAL A 68 4.54 -22.84 12.45
CA VAL A 68 4.32 -21.40 12.58
C VAL A 68 3.64 -20.88 11.33
N GLN A 69 2.83 -19.83 11.52
CA GLN A 69 2.26 -19.06 10.42
C GLN A 69 2.64 -17.60 10.50
N VAL A 70 2.75 -16.99 9.32
CA VAL A 70 2.85 -15.54 9.16
C VAL A 70 1.75 -15.09 8.20
N VAL A 71 0.90 -14.19 8.67
CA VAL A 71 -0.29 -13.71 7.95
C VAL A 71 -0.10 -12.26 7.55
N ASN A 72 -0.65 -11.87 6.40
CA ASN A 72 -0.78 -10.47 6.03
C ASN A 72 -2.27 -10.10 5.97
N THR A 73 -2.69 -9.18 6.85
CA THR A 73 -4.09 -8.74 6.99
C THR A 73 -4.40 -7.44 6.26
N ALA A 74 -3.45 -6.90 5.50
CA ALA A 74 -3.70 -5.70 4.71
C ALA A 74 -4.87 -5.95 3.73
N PRO A 75 -5.87 -5.05 3.64
CA PRO A 75 -7.04 -5.25 2.78
C PRO A 75 -6.71 -5.49 1.29
N HIS A 76 -5.56 -5.01 0.84
CA HIS A 76 -5.06 -5.14 -0.53
C HIS A 76 -3.91 -6.16 -0.66
N ALA A 77 -3.65 -6.98 0.37
CA ALA A 77 -2.57 -7.98 0.35
C ALA A 77 -2.71 -8.95 -0.82
N ALA A 78 -3.93 -9.46 -1.05
CA ALA A 78 -4.21 -10.39 -2.15
C ALA A 78 -3.88 -9.77 -3.52
N VAL A 79 -4.17 -8.48 -3.71
CA VAL A 79 -3.88 -7.77 -4.96
C VAL A 79 -2.38 -7.58 -5.17
N VAL A 80 -1.62 -7.33 -4.11
CA VAL A 80 -0.16 -7.22 -4.20
C VAL A 80 0.48 -8.58 -4.50
N GLU A 81 0.00 -9.64 -3.83
CA GLU A 81 0.54 -10.99 -3.99
C GLU A 81 0.19 -11.61 -5.35
N LEU A 82 -1.06 -11.51 -5.76
CA LEU A 82 -1.61 -12.25 -6.90
C LEU A 82 -1.87 -11.37 -8.11
N GLY A 83 -1.79 -10.05 -7.94
CA GLY A 83 -2.15 -9.10 -8.98
C GLY A 83 -3.66 -8.93 -9.10
N HIS A 84 -4.07 -8.28 -10.19
CA HIS A 84 -5.46 -8.23 -10.60
C HIS A 84 -5.58 -8.08 -12.11
N GLY A 85 -6.65 -8.64 -12.68
CA GLY A 85 -7.01 -8.38 -14.08
C GLY A 85 -7.38 -6.91 -14.29
N GLY A 86 -7.28 -6.44 -15.53
CA GLY A 86 -7.76 -5.12 -15.90
C GLY A 86 -9.28 -5.04 -15.73
N PHE A 87 -9.80 -3.88 -15.31
CA PHE A 87 -11.24 -3.69 -15.15
C PHE A 87 -11.66 -2.25 -15.37
N HIS A 88 -12.92 -2.09 -15.77
CA HIS A 88 -13.58 -0.80 -15.85
C HIS A 88 -14.14 -0.40 -14.49
N LEU A 89 -13.73 0.74 -13.94
CA LEU A 89 -14.07 1.14 -12.57
C LEU A 89 -15.58 1.32 -12.36
N PRO A 90 -16.35 2.00 -13.25
CA PRO A 90 -17.80 2.09 -13.12
C PRO A 90 -18.52 0.76 -12.98
N SER A 91 -18.04 -0.30 -13.62
CA SER A 91 -18.67 -1.63 -13.56
C SER A 91 -18.49 -2.35 -12.22
N ARG A 92 -17.57 -1.87 -11.37
CA ARG A 92 -17.30 -2.41 -10.02
C ARG A 92 -17.99 -1.63 -8.91
N ILE A 93 -18.59 -0.49 -9.22
CA ILE A 93 -19.27 0.35 -8.24
C ILE A 93 -20.72 -0.10 -8.13
N ASN A 94 -21.16 -0.44 -6.91
CA ASN A 94 -22.58 -0.56 -6.63
C ASN A 94 -23.20 0.84 -6.54
N TRP A 95 -23.61 1.39 -7.68
CA TRP A 95 -24.12 2.77 -7.77
C TRP A 95 -25.37 3.04 -6.95
N GLY A 96 -26.16 2.01 -6.61
CA GLY A 96 -27.35 2.14 -5.77
C GLY A 96 -27.04 2.26 -4.27
N ALA A 97 -25.92 1.69 -3.82
CA ALA A 97 -25.53 1.64 -2.41
C ALA A 97 -24.28 2.48 -2.08
N ALA A 98 -23.53 2.94 -3.08
CA ALA A 98 -22.29 3.65 -2.85
C ALA A 98 -22.54 5.01 -2.16
N PRO A 99 -21.78 5.32 -1.09
CA PRO A 99 -21.96 6.56 -0.37
C PRO A 99 -21.59 7.75 -1.26
N ARG A 100 -22.34 8.85 -1.11
CA ARG A 100 -22.10 10.13 -1.81
C ARG A 100 -22.34 10.09 -3.33
N VAL A 101 -22.94 9.03 -3.86
CA VAL A 101 -23.50 9.04 -5.23
C VAL A 101 -24.54 10.13 -5.34
N LYS A 102 -24.53 10.84 -6.47
CA LYS A 102 -25.52 11.83 -6.84
C LYS A 102 -26.19 11.40 -8.14
N VAL A 103 -27.41 11.89 -8.34
CA VAL A 103 -28.17 11.68 -9.57
C VAL A 103 -28.21 13.02 -10.31
N SER A 104 -27.83 13.02 -11.58
CA SER A 104 -27.92 14.20 -12.43
C SER A 104 -29.38 14.50 -12.79
N THR A 105 -29.65 15.67 -13.37
CA THR A 105 -30.99 16.01 -13.89
C THR A 105 -31.48 15.02 -14.95
N THR A 106 -30.56 14.35 -15.65
CA THR A 106 -30.85 13.32 -16.66
C THR A 106 -31.03 11.91 -16.08
N GLY A 107 -31.00 11.76 -14.75
CA GLY A 107 -31.10 10.45 -14.09
C GLY A 107 -29.79 9.66 -14.01
N VAL A 108 -28.72 10.10 -14.68
CA VAL A 108 -27.41 9.43 -14.64
C VAL A 108 -26.75 9.56 -13.27
N ARG A 109 -26.28 8.46 -12.71
CA ARG A 109 -25.56 8.42 -11.43
C ARG A 109 -24.09 8.82 -11.59
N TYR A 110 -23.58 9.59 -10.62
CA TYR A 110 -22.20 10.06 -10.64
C TYR A 110 -21.59 10.25 -9.25
N LEU A 111 -20.26 10.20 -9.20
CA LEU A 111 -19.41 10.45 -8.05
C LEU A 111 -18.41 11.55 -8.39
N THR A 112 -18.12 12.42 -7.42
CA THR A 112 -17.02 13.38 -7.52
C THR A 112 -15.85 12.88 -6.70
N ILE A 113 -14.75 12.53 -7.37
CA ILE A 113 -13.55 11.95 -6.76
C ILE A 113 -12.48 13.04 -6.61
N PRO A 114 -12.08 13.37 -5.36
CA PRO A 114 -10.96 14.29 -5.13
C PRO A 114 -9.62 13.57 -5.26
N PHE A 115 -8.75 14.09 -6.13
CA PHE A 115 -7.36 13.67 -6.25
C PHE A 115 -6.46 14.67 -5.54
N ARG A 116 -5.69 14.17 -4.57
CA ARG A 116 -4.69 14.96 -3.82
C ARG A 116 -3.38 15.02 -4.57
N HIS A 117 -2.83 16.22 -4.69
CA HIS A 117 -1.51 16.48 -5.27
C HIS A 117 -0.55 16.96 -4.18
N PHE A 118 0.66 16.42 -4.17
CA PHE A 118 1.69 16.78 -3.19
C PHE A 118 2.57 17.92 -3.72
N THR A 119 2.99 18.81 -2.84
CA THR A 119 3.95 19.86 -3.21
C THR A 119 5.33 19.25 -3.48
N PRO A 120 6.16 19.86 -4.34
CA PRO A 120 7.50 19.36 -4.64
C PRO A 120 8.36 19.13 -3.39
N GLN A 121 8.26 20.03 -2.41
CA GLN A 121 9.01 19.96 -1.15
C GLN A 121 8.57 18.78 -0.29
N ARG A 122 7.26 18.54 -0.17
CA ARG A 122 6.71 17.47 0.68
C ARG A 122 6.92 16.08 0.08
N ALA A 123 6.90 15.95 -1.24
CA ALA A 123 7.16 14.69 -1.92
C ALA A 123 8.64 14.30 -1.91
N ALA A 124 9.56 15.27 -1.84
CA ALA A 124 10.99 15.02 -1.69
C ALA A 124 11.36 14.48 -0.30
N SER A 125 10.60 14.85 0.73
CA SER A 125 10.84 14.46 2.13
C SER A 125 10.06 13.22 2.60
N GLY A 126 9.21 12.63 1.75
CA GLY A 126 8.30 11.54 2.13
C GLY A 126 8.67 10.20 1.46
N PRO A 127 8.78 9.09 2.22
CA PRO A 127 9.32 7.81 1.72
C PRO A 127 8.38 7.00 0.83
N SER A 128 7.15 7.47 0.54
CA SER A 128 6.19 6.65 -0.22
C SER A 128 6.22 6.96 -1.72
N LEU A 129 6.33 5.91 -2.55
CA LEU A 129 6.13 5.98 -4.01
C LEU A 129 4.84 6.73 -4.39
N ARG A 130 3.80 6.65 -3.56
CA ARG A 130 2.53 7.34 -3.79
C ARG A 130 2.68 8.87 -3.73
N ALA A 131 3.49 9.39 -2.82
CA ALA A 131 3.77 10.82 -2.74
C ALA A 131 4.54 11.31 -3.96
N GLN A 132 5.49 10.51 -4.44
CA GLN A 132 6.27 10.81 -5.65
C GLN A 132 5.39 10.78 -6.92
N ARG A 133 4.54 9.76 -7.09
CA ARG A 133 3.61 9.64 -8.24
C ARG A 133 2.58 10.77 -8.30
N ASN A 134 2.22 11.31 -7.13
CA ASN A 134 1.29 12.43 -6.99
C ASN A 134 2.00 13.77 -6.75
N MET A 135 3.32 13.82 -6.94
CA MET A 135 4.08 15.05 -6.84
C MET A 135 3.67 15.99 -7.97
N MET A 136 3.36 17.22 -7.59
CA MET A 136 3.12 18.31 -8.52
C MET A 136 4.47 18.79 -9.07
N PRO A 137 4.62 18.99 -10.39
CA PRO A 137 5.79 19.64 -10.95
C PRO A 137 5.99 21.03 -10.35
N ARG A 138 7.24 21.48 -10.21
CA ARG A 138 7.57 22.81 -9.66
C ARG A 138 6.86 23.94 -10.40
N THR A 139 6.75 23.84 -11.73
CA THR A 139 6.05 24.81 -12.58
C THR A 139 4.56 24.89 -12.25
N ILE A 140 3.88 23.75 -12.11
CA ILE A 140 2.46 23.69 -11.73
C ILE A 140 2.27 24.20 -10.30
N TYR A 141 3.18 23.87 -9.38
CA TYR A 141 3.13 24.36 -8.01
C TYR A 141 3.29 25.87 -7.92
N ALA A 142 4.20 26.44 -8.72
CA ALA A 142 4.38 27.88 -8.79
C ALA A 142 3.10 28.60 -9.25
N LEU A 143 2.28 27.98 -10.11
CA LEU A 143 0.97 28.53 -10.48
C LEU A 143 -0.08 28.29 -9.39
N ALA A 144 -0.11 27.08 -8.83
CA ALA A 144 -1.14 26.65 -7.90
C ALA A 144 -1.07 27.40 -6.56
N LYS A 145 0.14 27.75 -6.10
CA LYS A 145 0.35 28.46 -4.83
C LYS A 145 -0.33 29.83 -4.81
N ASP A 146 -0.46 30.48 -5.97
CA ASP A 146 -1.04 31.83 -6.09
C ASP A 146 -2.57 31.80 -6.27
N LEU A 147 -3.18 30.61 -6.36
CA LEU A 147 -4.63 30.48 -6.40
C LEU A 147 -5.27 30.98 -5.09
N ALA A 148 -6.36 31.73 -5.23
CA ALA A 148 -7.22 32.07 -4.10
C ALA A 148 -7.70 30.78 -3.40
N ALA A 149 -7.58 30.73 -2.08
CA ALA A 149 -7.85 29.52 -1.32
C ALA A 149 -9.35 29.21 -1.24
N SER A 150 -9.68 27.94 -1.50
CA SER A 150 -10.97 27.34 -1.24
C SER A 150 -11.11 26.98 0.24
N ALA A 151 -12.34 27.02 0.75
CA ALA A 151 -12.67 26.68 2.13
C ALA A 151 -13.82 25.68 2.21
N SER A 152 -13.75 24.76 3.17
CA SER A 152 -14.89 23.95 3.59
C SER A 152 -15.83 24.84 4.39
N LEU A 153 -17.10 24.93 3.98
CA LEU A 153 -18.15 25.64 4.75
C LEU A 153 -18.68 24.80 5.91
N SER A 154 -18.33 23.51 5.95
CA SER A 154 -18.58 22.66 7.11
C SER A 154 -17.41 22.83 8.08
N GLY A 155 -17.71 23.34 9.29
CA GLY A 155 -16.77 23.38 10.41
C GLY A 155 -16.32 21.99 10.87
N PRO A 156 -15.52 21.88 11.95
CA PRO A 156 -15.05 20.60 12.47
C PRO A 156 -16.25 19.66 12.68
N MET A 157 -16.13 18.47 12.09
CA MET A 157 -17.10 17.37 12.02
C MET A 157 -18.13 17.36 13.16
N GLN A 158 -19.32 17.91 12.93
CA GLN A 158 -20.49 17.52 13.73
C GLN A 158 -21.13 16.26 13.14
N PRO A 159 -21.63 15.32 13.96
CA PRO A 159 -21.96 13.96 13.51
C PRO A 159 -23.22 13.86 12.64
N ARG A 160 -23.93 14.96 12.37
CA ARG A 160 -25.20 14.96 11.65
C ARG A 160 -25.10 15.75 10.34
N VAL A 161 -24.89 14.99 9.27
CA VAL A 161 -25.26 15.23 7.86
C VAL A 161 -25.56 16.69 7.50
N ARG A 162 -24.53 17.55 7.49
CA ARG A 162 -24.56 18.74 6.65
C ARG A 162 -23.79 18.43 5.38
N ARG A 163 -24.47 18.52 4.23
CA ARG A 163 -23.85 18.42 2.90
C ARG A 163 -22.63 19.34 2.92
N SER A 164 -21.42 18.82 2.68
CA SER A 164 -20.22 19.64 2.66
C SER A 164 -20.35 20.70 1.57
N GLY A 165 -20.71 21.91 1.97
CA GLY A 165 -20.63 23.09 1.12
C GLY A 165 -19.18 23.49 0.98
N TYR A 166 -18.78 23.90 -0.22
CA TYR A 166 -17.46 24.44 -0.47
C TYR A 166 -17.61 25.87 -0.94
N ARG A 167 -16.80 26.78 -0.38
CA ARG A 167 -16.53 28.06 -1.01
C ARG A 167 -15.32 27.86 -1.89
N TRP A 168 -15.55 27.80 -3.19
CA TRP A 168 -14.47 27.64 -4.17
C TRP A 168 -13.69 28.95 -4.30
N GLY A 169 -12.37 28.84 -4.28
CA GLY A 169 -11.46 29.92 -4.63
C GLY A 169 -11.06 29.83 -6.11
N GLY A 170 -9.79 30.14 -6.39
CA GLY A 170 -9.23 30.07 -7.74
C GLY A 170 -9.09 28.64 -8.24
N ARG A 171 -9.23 28.46 -9.55
CA ARG A 171 -8.99 27.20 -10.27
C ARG A 171 -7.84 27.38 -11.24
N LEU A 172 -6.98 26.38 -11.30
CA LEU A 172 -5.93 26.33 -12.31
C LEU A 172 -6.55 26.03 -13.67
N ASP A 173 -6.33 26.91 -14.63
CA ASP A 173 -6.64 26.68 -16.04
C ASP A 173 -5.35 26.51 -16.84
N LEU A 174 -5.27 25.40 -17.57
CA LEU A 174 -4.14 24.98 -18.40
C LEU A 174 -4.50 24.89 -19.88
N SER A 175 -5.73 25.28 -20.26
CA SER A 175 -6.21 25.34 -21.64
C SER A 175 -5.24 26.07 -22.57
N ASP A 176 -4.71 27.21 -22.14
CA ASP A 176 -3.79 28.05 -22.92
C ASP A 176 -2.31 27.71 -22.72
N ARG A 177 -1.98 26.66 -21.96
CA ARG A 177 -0.60 26.35 -21.55
C ARG A 177 -0.16 24.91 -21.86
N PRO A 178 -0.39 24.38 -23.07
CA PRO A 178 -0.03 23.00 -23.43
C PRO A 178 1.48 22.74 -23.36
N LYS A 179 2.32 23.78 -23.52
CA LYS A 179 3.79 23.69 -23.54
C LYS A 179 4.45 23.56 -22.16
N LEU A 180 3.71 23.75 -21.05
CA LEU A 180 4.27 23.61 -19.70
C LEU A 180 4.56 22.16 -19.30
N PHE A 181 4.17 21.19 -20.14
CA PHE A 181 4.32 19.78 -19.87
C PHE A 181 5.04 19.08 -21.02
N ASN A 182 6.37 19.00 -20.93
CA ASN A 182 7.10 17.99 -21.69
C ASN A 182 7.30 16.76 -20.79
N PRO A 183 6.52 15.68 -20.97
CA PRO A 183 6.69 14.48 -20.16
C PRO A 183 8.09 13.86 -20.28
N SER A 184 8.83 14.14 -21.35
CA SER A 184 10.19 13.62 -21.55
C SER A 184 11.24 14.28 -20.64
N THR A 185 10.93 15.38 -19.95
CA THR A 185 11.87 16.05 -19.04
C THR A 185 11.60 15.73 -17.57
N LEU A 186 10.52 15.02 -17.25
CA LEU A 186 10.18 14.63 -15.88
C LEU A 186 10.96 13.37 -15.48
N LYS A 187 12.03 13.57 -14.71
CA LYS A 187 12.76 12.50 -14.02
C LYS A 187 12.30 12.41 -12.57
N THR A 188 12.25 11.21 -12.01
CA THR A 188 12.16 11.02 -10.57
C THR A 188 13.44 11.60 -9.91
N PRO A 189 13.45 11.85 -8.59
CA PRO A 189 14.67 12.21 -7.88
C PRO A 189 15.82 11.20 -8.06
N MET A 190 15.50 9.95 -8.43
CA MET A 190 16.46 8.88 -8.75
C MET A 190 16.85 8.84 -10.24
N GLY A 191 16.48 9.85 -11.04
CA GLY A 191 16.87 9.96 -12.44
C GLY A 191 16.04 9.12 -13.42
N HIS A 192 15.13 8.28 -12.96
CA HIS A 192 14.29 7.47 -13.84
C HIS A 192 13.25 8.34 -14.56
N PRO A 193 13.02 8.14 -15.87
CA PRO A 193 11.94 8.81 -16.57
C PRO A 193 10.62 8.43 -15.90
N ILE A 194 9.83 9.43 -15.50
CA ILE A 194 8.45 9.20 -15.12
C ILE A 194 7.76 8.81 -16.42
N VAL A 195 7.33 7.55 -16.55
CA VAL A 195 6.54 7.11 -17.71
C VAL A 195 5.19 7.80 -17.63
N VAL A 196 5.14 8.99 -18.22
CA VAL A 196 3.90 9.70 -18.47
C VAL A 196 3.43 9.18 -19.83
N HIS A 197 2.39 8.32 -19.89
CA HIS A 197 1.77 7.90 -21.16
C HIS A 197 1.62 9.14 -22.08
N ARG A 198 1.97 9.04 -23.35
CA ARG A 198 2.43 10.21 -24.10
C ARG A 198 1.34 11.23 -24.47
N ASP A 199 0.08 10.96 -24.14
CA ASP A 199 -1.03 11.68 -24.74
C ASP A 199 -1.90 12.36 -23.67
N HIS A 200 -1.74 13.68 -23.57
CA HIS A 200 -2.65 14.66 -22.95
C HIS A 200 -2.86 14.62 -21.42
N TRP A 201 -2.77 13.49 -20.73
CA TRP A 201 -3.25 13.39 -19.33
C TRP A 201 -2.47 14.19 -18.28
N ALA A 202 -1.24 14.60 -18.57
CA ALA A 202 -0.36 15.18 -17.57
C ALA A 202 -0.62 16.68 -17.30
N SER A 203 -1.04 17.44 -18.31
CA SER A 203 -1.66 18.77 -18.11
C SER A 203 -3.09 18.61 -17.57
N HIS A 204 -3.88 17.67 -18.10
CA HIS A 204 -5.26 17.45 -17.67
C HIS A 204 -5.40 16.94 -16.22
N ARG A 205 -4.40 16.28 -15.63
CA ARG A 205 -4.46 15.85 -14.21
C ARG A 205 -4.41 17.00 -13.22
N PHE A 206 -3.95 18.17 -13.62
CA PHE A 206 -3.93 19.39 -12.81
C PHE A 206 -4.96 20.43 -13.27
N GLN A 207 -5.66 20.20 -14.38
CA GLN A 207 -6.74 21.06 -14.85
C GLN A 207 -7.84 21.16 -13.80
N GLY A 208 -8.30 22.39 -13.56
CA GLY A 208 -9.32 22.68 -12.55
C GLY A 208 -8.85 22.46 -11.11
N MET A 209 -7.53 22.35 -10.89
CA MET A 209 -6.97 22.22 -9.55
C MET A 209 -7.30 23.43 -8.71
N VAL A 210 -7.63 23.18 -7.46
CA VAL A 210 -7.88 24.20 -6.46
C VAL A 210 -6.91 24.07 -5.30
N ARG A 211 -6.61 25.20 -4.68
CA ARG A 211 -5.89 25.27 -3.42
C ARG A 211 -6.90 25.31 -2.28
N PHE A 212 -6.74 24.47 -1.26
CA PHE A 212 -7.45 24.55 0.01
C PHE A 212 -6.49 25.03 1.09
N SER A 213 -6.94 25.98 1.91
CA SER A 213 -6.23 26.32 3.14
C SER A 213 -6.60 25.31 4.23
N GLN A 214 -5.59 24.64 4.77
CA GLN A 214 -5.69 23.81 5.98
C GLN A 214 -4.90 24.53 7.08
N GLY A 215 -5.61 25.38 7.81
CA GLY A 215 -5.11 25.89 9.08
C GLY A 215 -5.36 24.85 10.16
N ASN A 216 -4.33 24.51 10.93
CA ASN A 216 -4.56 23.95 12.25
C ASN A 216 -4.67 25.14 13.23
N PRO A 217 -5.86 25.43 13.79
CA PRO A 217 -6.03 26.56 14.70
C PRO A 217 -5.19 26.42 15.97
N GLU A 218 -4.86 25.20 16.41
CA GLU A 218 -4.08 24.95 17.62
C GLU A 218 -2.59 25.27 17.42
N THR A 219 -2.03 24.93 16.26
CA THR A 219 -0.59 25.12 15.99
C THR A 219 -0.29 26.39 15.17
N LYS A 220 -1.31 27.17 14.81
CA LYS A 220 -1.21 28.32 13.88
C LYS A 220 -0.48 27.99 12.58
N SER A 221 -0.40 26.71 12.22
CA SER A 221 0.30 26.26 11.03
C SER A 221 -0.64 26.37 9.83
N HIS A 222 -0.19 27.09 8.81
CA HIS A 222 -0.91 27.24 7.55
C HIS A 222 -0.34 26.24 6.55
N SER A 223 -1.02 25.11 6.37
CA SER A 223 -0.72 24.18 5.28
C SER A 223 -1.70 24.38 4.14
N SER A 224 -1.26 24.20 2.90
CA SER A 224 -2.16 24.19 1.74
C SER A 224 -2.24 22.78 1.17
N THR A 225 -3.45 22.34 0.85
CA THR A 225 -3.69 21.08 0.12
C THR A 225 -4.22 21.41 -1.26
N TYR A 226 -3.68 20.73 -2.27
CA TYR A 226 -4.05 20.95 -3.66
C TYR A 226 -4.85 19.77 -4.17
N LEU A 227 -6.05 20.05 -4.67
CA LEU A 227 -7.00 19.03 -5.09
C LEU A 227 -7.44 19.28 -6.54
N THR A 228 -7.60 18.20 -7.29
CA THR A 228 -8.45 18.20 -8.49
C THR A 228 -9.67 17.33 -8.23
N PHE A 229 -10.77 17.64 -8.88
CA PHE A 229 -12.01 16.87 -8.75
C PHE A 229 -12.35 16.30 -10.12
N ARG A 230 -12.50 14.98 -10.19
CA ARG A 230 -12.99 14.31 -11.40
C ARG A 230 -14.36 13.74 -11.15
N THR A 231 -15.23 13.89 -12.13
CA THR A 231 -16.54 13.26 -12.13
C THR A 231 -16.42 11.89 -12.77
N LEU A 232 -16.89 10.87 -12.05
CA LEU A 232 -17.07 9.51 -12.52
C LEU A 232 -18.56 9.27 -12.66
N THR A 233 -19.03 8.92 -13.84
CA THR A 233 -20.43 8.53 -14.10
C THR A 233 -20.53 7.02 -14.31
N GLU A 234 -21.72 6.45 -14.16
CA GLU A 234 -21.97 5.03 -14.44
C GLU A 234 -21.62 4.63 -15.88
N ASN A 235 -21.67 5.59 -16.81
CA ASN A 235 -21.36 5.40 -18.25
C ASN A 235 -19.99 5.96 -18.68
N SER A 236 -19.11 6.33 -17.75
CA SER A 236 -17.83 6.96 -18.12
C SER A 236 -16.87 5.96 -18.80
N PRO A 237 -16.41 6.19 -20.05
CA PRO A 237 -15.61 5.19 -20.79
C PRO A 237 -14.13 5.12 -20.35
N ASN A 238 -13.58 6.21 -19.81
CA ASN A 238 -12.13 6.40 -19.65
C ASN A 238 -11.58 6.01 -18.27
N TRP A 239 -12.28 5.14 -17.54
CA TRP A 239 -11.90 4.70 -16.20
C TRP A 239 -11.50 3.23 -16.17
N ASN A 240 -10.60 2.87 -17.08
CA ASN A 240 -10.02 1.53 -17.15
C ASN A 240 -8.79 1.48 -16.24
N ILE A 241 -8.81 0.54 -15.30
CA ILE A 241 -7.65 0.17 -14.49
C ILE A 241 -6.94 -0.95 -15.25
N PRO A 242 -5.66 -0.77 -15.64
CA PRO A 242 -4.92 -1.81 -16.35
C PRO A 242 -4.68 -3.03 -15.45
N PRO A 243 -4.44 -4.22 -16.02
CA PRO A 243 -4.01 -5.36 -15.24
C PRO A 243 -2.70 -5.05 -14.50
N LEU A 244 -2.57 -5.60 -13.30
CA LEU A 244 -1.35 -5.56 -12.50
C LEU A 244 -0.91 -6.98 -12.22
N GLU A 245 0.36 -7.28 -12.51
CA GLU A 245 0.95 -8.58 -12.19
C GLU A 245 1.24 -8.71 -10.68
N GLY A 246 1.01 -9.90 -10.14
CA GLY A 246 1.30 -10.22 -8.76
C GLY A 246 2.81 -10.22 -8.48
N GLN A 247 3.21 -9.66 -7.35
CA GLN A 247 4.62 -9.63 -6.94
C GLN A 247 5.07 -10.94 -6.30
N HIS A 248 4.11 -11.76 -5.86
CA HIS A 248 4.33 -13.09 -5.28
C HIS A 248 5.43 -13.12 -4.20
N TYR A 249 5.48 -12.13 -3.30
CA TYR A 249 6.51 -12.07 -2.26
C TYR A 249 6.49 -13.34 -1.42
N THR A 250 5.31 -13.88 -1.13
CA THR A 250 5.15 -15.14 -0.39
C THR A 250 5.93 -16.30 -1.03
N LYS A 251 5.88 -16.45 -2.35
CA LYS A 251 6.66 -17.47 -3.08
C LYS A 251 8.16 -17.18 -3.03
N ARG A 252 8.55 -15.90 -3.11
CA ARG A 252 9.94 -15.46 -3.11
C ARG A 252 10.61 -15.61 -1.74
N VAL A 253 9.85 -15.44 -0.66
CA VAL A 253 10.30 -15.72 0.72
C VAL A 253 10.68 -17.18 0.86
N LEU A 254 9.93 -18.09 0.23
CA LEU A 254 10.21 -19.53 0.19
C LEU A 254 11.13 -19.93 -0.97
N SER A 255 12.07 -19.05 -1.35
CA SER A 255 13.12 -19.42 -2.31
C SER A 255 13.94 -20.62 -1.80
N PRO A 256 14.55 -21.43 -2.68
CA PRO A 256 15.34 -22.59 -2.26
C PRO A 256 16.42 -22.26 -1.22
N ALA A 257 17.09 -21.10 -1.35
CA ALA A 257 18.10 -20.65 -0.40
C ALA A 257 17.52 -20.36 1.00
N ASN A 258 16.35 -19.73 1.06
CA ASN A 258 15.68 -19.44 2.33
C ASN A 258 15.10 -20.70 2.97
N VAL A 259 14.59 -21.63 2.16
CA VAL A 259 14.13 -22.95 2.65
C VAL A 259 15.28 -23.71 3.29
N GLU A 260 16.46 -23.72 2.67
CA GLU A 260 17.64 -24.35 3.25
C GLU A 260 18.06 -23.68 4.56
N ARG A 261 18.01 -22.34 4.62
CA ARG A 261 18.29 -21.61 5.87
C ARG A 261 17.29 -21.97 6.98
N ILE A 262 16.00 -22.08 6.65
CA ILE A 262 14.94 -22.49 7.59
C ILE A 262 15.21 -23.90 8.11
N ARG A 263 15.57 -24.84 7.23
CA ARG A 263 15.93 -26.21 7.62
C ARG A 263 17.11 -26.24 8.58
N GLN A 264 18.15 -25.45 8.33
CA GLN A 264 19.31 -25.36 9.21
C GLN A 264 18.96 -24.83 10.60
N ILE A 265 18.12 -23.79 10.71
CA ILE A 265 17.66 -23.25 12.00
C ILE A 265 16.98 -24.36 12.81
N VAL A 266 16.05 -25.08 12.17
CA VAL A 266 15.26 -26.13 12.83
C VAL A 266 16.12 -27.34 13.17
N ALA A 267 16.96 -27.80 12.26
CA ALA A 267 17.90 -28.91 12.49
C ALA A 267 18.82 -28.62 13.69
N ASN A 268 19.29 -27.38 13.85
CA ASN A 268 20.09 -26.99 15.01
C ASN A 268 19.29 -27.09 16.33
N GLY A 269 17.99 -26.76 16.32
CA GLY A 269 17.10 -26.94 17.46
C GLY A 269 16.97 -28.41 17.85
N VAL A 270 16.72 -29.28 16.87
CA VAL A 270 16.61 -30.74 17.07
C VAL A 270 17.91 -31.32 17.63
N MET A 271 19.05 -30.93 17.06
CA MET A 271 20.36 -31.41 17.54
C MET A 271 20.66 -31.01 18.99
N ARG A 272 20.17 -29.84 19.45
CA ARG A 272 20.31 -29.41 20.85
C ARG A 272 19.46 -30.26 21.80
N ASP A 273 18.21 -30.56 21.41
CA ASP A 273 17.36 -31.45 22.21
C ASP A 273 17.97 -32.86 22.33
N LEU A 274 18.51 -33.40 21.23
CA LEU A 274 19.21 -34.70 21.23
C LEU A 274 20.47 -34.69 22.10
N ALA A 275 21.27 -33.64 22.05
CA ALA A 275 22.48 -33.52 22.87
C ALA A 275 22.16 -33.45 24.38
N GLY A 276 21.08 -32.75 24.74
CA GLY A 276 20.60 -32.68 26.12
C GLY A 276 20.14 -34.03 26.67
N TYR A 277 19.49 -34.85 25.84
CA TYR A 277 19.05 -36.20 26.23
C TYR A 277 20.21 -37.10 26.64
N HIS A 278 21.30 -37.09 25.88
CA HIS A 278 22.48 -37.92 26.17
C HIS A 278 23.18 -37.57 27.49
N GLN A 279 23.00 -36.35 28.02
CA GLN A 279 23.59 -35.96 29.30
C GLN A 279 22.78 -36.43 30.52
N VAL A 280 21.48 -36.69 30.35
CA VAL A 280 20.58 -37.10 31.45
C VAL A 280 20.46 -38.63 31.53
N GLY A 281 20.74 -39.35 30.44
CA GLY A 281 20.48 -40.79 30.30
C GLY A 281 21.70 -41.71 30.29
N ALA A 282 22.87 -41.28 30.76
CA ALA A 282 24.02 -42.18 30.94
C ALA A 282 24.02 -42.77 32.37
N PRO A 283 23.57 -44.02 32.58
CA PRO A 283 23.85 -44.75 33.81
C PRO A 283 25.35 -45.06 33.98
#